data_AF-A0A2I0VDF6-F1
#
_entry.id   AF-A0A2I0VDF6-F1
#
_cell.length_a   1.000
_cell.length_b   1.000
_cell.length_c   1.000
_cell.angle_alpha   90.00
_cell.angle_beta   90.00
_cell.angle_gamma   90.00
#
_symmetry.space_group_name_H-M   'P 1'
#
loop_
_entity.id
_entity.type
_entity.pdbx_description
1 polymer ?
#
loop_
_entity_poly.entity_id
_entity_poly.type
_entity_poly.pdbx_seq_one_letter_code
_entity_poly.pdbx_strand_id
1 'polypeptide(L)' 'MIQVIRGVLNSMRTPAYFSDITRLSELRKDAHPSIYSGDLTPQQRANPDHSSDCSHWCLPGLPDTWNQLFYATLFF' A
#
# COMPACT_ATOMS: atom_id res chain seq x y z
N MET A 1 10.52 -10.14 -4.58
CA MET A 1 9.76 -9.23 -5.46
C MET A 1 10.53 -7.94 -5.76
N ILE A 2 10.91 -7.14 -4.75
CA ILE A 2 11.63 -5.86 -4.97
C ILE A 2 12.95 -6.01 -5.75
N GLN A 3 13.73 -7.07 -5.49
CA GLN A 3 14.97 -7.32 -6.25
C GLN A 3 14.72 -7.54 -7.76
N VAL A 4 13.60 -8.16 -8.12
CA VAL A 4 13.23 -8.35 -9.53
C VAL A 4 12.86 -7.02 -10.17
N ILE A 5 12.06 -6.19 -9.48
CA ILE A 5 11.70 -4.84 -9.95
C ILE A 5 12.97 -4.01 -10.19
N ARG A 6 13.90 -3.99 -9.22
CA ARG A 6 15.18 -3.27 -9.35
C ARG A 6 16.00 -3.79 -10.54
N GLY A 7 16.07 -5.12 -10.73
CA GLY A 7 16.75 -5.73 -11.86
C GLY A 7 16.16 -5.30 -13.21
N VAL A 8 14.84 -5.32 -13.35
CA VAL A 8 14.16 -4.89 -14.57
C VAL A 8 14.40 -3.41 -14.85
N LEU A 9 14.21 -2.54 -13.85
CA LEU A 9 14.41 -1.09 -14.00
C LEU A 9 15.83 -0.74 -14.44
N ASN A 10 16.83 -1.42 -13.89
CA ASN A 10 18.24 -1.23 -14.27
C ASN A 10 18.55 -1.67 -15.72
N SER A 11 17.71 -2.54 -16.29
CA SER A 11 17.86 -3.02 -17.67
C SER A 11 17.11 -2.18 -18.71
N MET A 12 16.27 -1.23 -18.27
CA MET A 12 15.49 -0.39 -19.18
C MET A 12 16.37 0.65 -19.88
N ARG A 13 16.06 0.94 -21.16
CA ARG A 13 16.72 2.02 -21.92
C ARG A 13 16.57 3.39 -21.24
N THR A 14 15.40 3.63 -20.65
CA THR A 14 15.11 4.82 -19.84
C THR A 14 14.58 4.33 -18.49
N PRO A 15 15.43 4.21 -17.45
CA PRO A 15 15.00 3.71 -16.15
C PRO A 15 13.92 4.60 -15.53
N ALA A 16 12.83 3.99 -15.07
CA ALA A 16 11.82 4.70 -14.30
C ALA A 16 12.30 4.87 -12.84
N TYR A 17 11.91 5.98 -12.22
CA TYR A 17 12.13 6.17 -10.78
C TYR A 17 11.28 5.18 -9.99
N PHE A 18 11.88 4.53 -8.99
CA PHE A 18 11.19 3.55 -8.15
C PHE A 18 11.03 4.05 -6.73
N SER A 19 9.79 4.35 -6.36
CA SER A 19 9.41 4.64 -4.98
C SER A 19 9.26 3.35 -4.18
N ASP A 20 10.32 2.95 -3.48
CA ASP A 20 10.31 1.78 -2.60
C ASP A 20 9.55 2.09 -1.29
N ILE A 21 8.23 1.93 -1.35
CA ILE A 21 7.31 2.11 -0.21
C ILE A 21 7.10 0.83 0.59
N THR A 22 7.80 -0.28 0.31
CA THR A 22 7.48 -1.58 0.90
C THR A 22 7.74 -1.59 2.40
N ARG A 23 8.96 -1.25 2.84
CA ARG A 23 9.33 -1.37 4.25
C ARG A 23 8.53 -0.43 5.16
N LEU A 24 8.25 0.79 4.71
CA LEU A 24 7.42 1.72 5.49
C LEU A 24 5.97 1.22 5.59
N SER A 25 5.45 0.59 4.53
CA SER A 25 4.07 0.10 4.50
C SER A 25 3.89 -1.14 5.37
N GLU A 26 4.90 -2.03 5.43
CA GLU A 26 4.91 -3.19 6.33
C GLU A 26 4.76 -2.80 7.82
N LEU A 27 5.23 -1.61 8.21
CA LEU A 27 5.11 -1.13 9.58
C LEU A 27 3.69 -0.67 9.92
N ARG A 28 2.80 -0.55 8.93
CA ARG A 28 1.48 0.09 9.05
C ARG A 28 0.32 -0.91 8.96
N LYS A 29 0.43 -2.04 9.66
CA LYS A 29 -0.66 -3.03 9.81
C LYS A 29 -1.97 -2.42 10.35
N ASP A 30 -1.89 -1.27 11.01
CA ASP A 30 -3.00 -0.50 11.57
C ASP A 30 -3.79 0.31 10.52
N ALA A 31 -3.22 0.53 9.32
CA ALA A 31 -3.81 1.40 8.31
C ALA A 31 -4.79 0.67 7.37
N HIS A 32 -5.03 -0.63 7.57
CA HIS A 32 -5.97 -1.42 6.78
C HIS A 32 -7.43 -1.21 7.22
N PRO A 33 -8.41 -1.31 6.31
CA PRO A 33 -9.83 -1.24 6.65
C PRO A 33 -10.34 -2.39 7.53
N SER A 34 -9.72 -3.58 7.49
CA SER A 34 -10.21 -4.77 8.18
C SER A 34 -11.70 -5.00 7.84
N ILE A 35 -12.57 -5.15 8.85
CA ILE A 35 -14.02 -5.39 8.69
C ILE A 35 -14.83 -4.13 8.35
N TYR A 36 -14.16 -2.99 8.15
CA TYR A 36 -14.79 -1.72 7.77
C TYR A 36 -14.68 -1.46 6.25
N SER A 37 -14.20 -2.44 5.47
CA SER A 37 -14.23 -2.38 4.01
C SER A 37 -15.62 -2.70 3.46
N GLY A 38 -16.15 -1.82 2.60
CA GLY A 38 -17.35 -2.08 1.81
C GLY A 38 -18.60 -2.46 2.62
N ASP A 39 -19.55 -3.13 1.95
CA ASP A 39 -20.84 -3.51 2.51
C ASP A 39 -20.82 -4.94 3.07
N LEU A 40 -20.11 -5.15 4.17
CA LEU A 40 -20.16 -6.42 4.92
C LEU A 40 -21.45 -6.52 5.75
N THR A 41 -22.10 -7.68 5.71
CA THR A 41 -23.23 -8.00 6.59
C THR A 41 -22.79 -8.08 8.06
N PRO A 42 -23.71 -7.96 9.03
CA PRO A 42 -23.37 -8.12 10.45
C PRO A 42 -22.65 -9.44 10.77
N GLN A 43 -23.04 -10.55 10.11
CA GLN A 43 -22.42 -11.86 10.28
C GLN A 43 -20.99 -11.89 9.72
N GLN A 44 -20.75 -11.23 8.59
CA GLN A 44 -19.40 -11.12 8.02
C GLN A 44 -18.50 -10.27 8.93
N ARG A 45 -18.99 -9.13 9.45
CA ARG A 45 -18.23 -8.30 10.40
C ARG A 45 -17.91 -9.02 11.70
N ALA A 46 -18.78 -9.94 12.13
CA ALA A 46 -18.56 -10.78 13.31
C ALA A 46 -17.51 -11.88 13.09
N ASN A 47 -17.04 -12.12 11.86
CA ASN A 47 -15.99 -13.08 11.54
C ASN A 47 -14.81 -12.42 10.77
N PRO A 48 -13.96 -11.63 11.47
CA PRO A 48 -12.87 -10.88 10.86
C PRO A 48 -11.84 -11.74 10.14
N ASP A 49 -11.63 -12.99 10.57
CA ASP A 49 -10.65 -13.90 9.97
C ASP A 49 -10.95 -14.23 8.51
N HIS A 50 -12.22 -14.13 8.11
CA HIS A 50 -12.68 -14.42 6.76
C HIS A 50 -13.18 -13.20 5.98
N SER A 51 -13.40 -12.07 6.65
CA SER A 51 -13.98 -10.88 6.04
C SER A 51 -13.08 -9.64 6.07
N SER A 52 -11.98 -9.67 6.81
CA SER A 52 -11.08 -8.51 6.90
C SER A 52 -10.38 -8.24 5.58
N ASP A 53 -10.45 -6.99 5.15
CA ASP A 53 -9.59 -6.48 4.08
C ASP A 53 -8.23 -6.04 4.66
N CYS A 54 -7.21 -6.85 4.37
CA CYS A 54 -5.82 -6.62 4.74
C CYS A 54 -4.95 -6.21 3.52
N SER A 55 -5.58 -5.88 2.38
CA SER A 55 -4.89 -5.55 1.13
C SER A 55 -5.04 -4.07 0.78
N HIS A 56 -6.19 -3.47 1.09
CA HIS A 56 -6.46 -2.05 0.86
C HIS A 56 -6.12 -1.21 2.09
N TRP A 57 -6.30 0.11 1.96
CA TRP A 57 -5.93 1.08 2.98
C TRP A 57 -7.09 2.03 3.26
N CYS A 58 -7.27 2.40 4.53
CA CYS A 58 -8.17 3.49 4.89
C CYS A 58 -7.67 4.83 4.33
N LEU A 59 -8.61 5.74 4.06
CA LEU A 59 -8.34 7.13 3.74
C LEU A 59 -9.11 8.05 4.70
N PRO A 60 -8.46 9.07 5.30
CA PRO A 60 -7.03 9.37 5.22
C PRO A 60 -6.16 8.27 5.86
N GLY A 61 -4.93 8.08 5.38
CA GLY A 61 -4.09 6.97 5.83
C GLY A 61 -2.74 6.80 5.13
N LEU A 62 -2.27 5.56 5.06
CA LEU A 62 -0.95 5.24 4.51
C LEU A 62 -0.72 5.75 3.07
N PRO A 63 -1.69 5.67 2.14
CA PRO A 63 -1.52 6.20 0.79
C PRO A 63 -1.20 7.70 0.74
N ASP A 64 -1.62 8.48 1.74
CA ASP A 64 -1.29 9.90 1.80
C ASP A 64 0.21 10.13 2.02
N THR A 65 0.86 9.26 2.81
CA THR A 65 2.33 9.28 2.97
C THR A 65 3.03 8.94 1.65
N TRP A 66 2.51 7.99 0.88
CA TRP A 66 3.06 7.67 -0.44
C TRP A 66 2.97 8.88 -1.39
N ASN A 67 1.82 9.57 -1.37
CA ASN A 67 1.62 10.77 -2.17
C ASN A 67 2.55 11.92 -1.75
N GLN A 68 2.84 12.06 -0.45
CA GLN A 68 3.81 13.04 0.05
C GLN A 68 5.24 12.72 -0.42
N LEU A 69 5.66 11.46 -0.38
CA LEU A 69 6.97 11.03 -0.88
C LEU A 69 7.09 11.22 -2.39
N PHE A 70 6.02 10.92 -3.13
CA PHE A 70 5.95 11.16 -4.56
C PHE A 70 6.04 12.66 -4.90
N TYR A 71 5.27 13.49 -4.20
CA TYR A 71 5.33 14.95 -4.33
C TYR A 71 6.75 15.48 -4.03
N ALA A 72 7.37 14.99 -2.95
CA ALA A 72 8.75 15.34 -2.62
C ALA A 72 9.70 15.00 -3.79
N THR A 73 9.63 13.77 -4.31
CA THR A 73 10.48 13.31 -5.42
C THR A 73 10.30 14.11 -6.71
N LEU A 74 9.09 14.61 -6.99
CA LEU A 74 8.80 15.37 -8.20
C LEU A 74 9.34 16.80 -8.15
N PHE A 75 9.38 17.41 -6.97
CA PHE A 75 9.57 18.86 -6.82
C PHE A 75 10.76 19.26 -5.94
N PHE A 76 11.42 18.31 -5.27
CA PHE A 76 12.56 18.51 -4.37
C PHE A 76 13.64 17.45 -4.58
#